data_AF-A0A6P3FJK6-F1
#
_entry.id   AF-A0A6P3FJK6-F1
#
_cell.length_a   1.000
_cell.length_b   1.000
_cell.length_c   1.000
_cell.angle_alpha   90.00
_cell.angle_beta   90.00
_cell.angle_gamma   90.00
#
_symmetry.space_group_name_H-M   'P 1'
#
loop_
_entity.id
_entity.type
_entity.pdbx_description
1 polymer ?
#
loop_
_entity_poly.entity_id
_entity_poly.type
_entity_poly.pdbx_seq_one_letter_code
_entity_poly.pdbx_strand_id
1 'polypeptide(L)'
;MLGLLVSSMALALAFFALLDGWYLLRFPCAVLRARLLEPRVRDLLAEQRRAGRVLPSDLDLLLHMNNARYLREADVARVAHLTRCGVLGALRELGAHAVLAASCARYRRSLHLFEPFEVRTRLLGWDDRAFYLEARFVSLRDGFLCALLRSRQHVLGTSPERIVQHLCKRRVEPPELPEDVKHWISYNEASSQLLRAESGLNEDVKAQ
;
A
#
# COMPACT_ATOMS: atom_id res chain seq x y z
N MET A 1 17.78 26.34 -29.34
CA MET A 1 17.79 24.93 -28.88
C MET A 1 18.51 24.74 -27.54
N LEU A 2 19.74 25.25 -27.35
CA LEU A 2 20.49 25.09 -26.10
C LEU A 2 19.76 25.67 -24.86
N GLY A 3 19.19 26.87 -24.96
CA GLY A 3 18.46 27.49 -23.84
C GLY A 3 17.27 26.67 -23.35
N LEU A 4 16.46 26.12 -24.28
CA LEU A 4 15.35 25.22 -23.97
C LEU A 4 15.82 23.93 -23.25
N LEU A 5 16.94 23.35 -23.69
CA LEU A 5 17.51 22.16 -23.06
C LEU A 5 17.95 22.46 -21.62
N VAL A 6 18.66 23.56 -21.40
CA VAL A 6 19.13 23.98 -20.07
C VAL A 6 17.95 24.23 -19.13
N SER A 7 16.93 24.97 -19.57
CA SER A 7 15.71 25.19 -18.78
C SER A 7 14.99 23.89 -18.44
N SER A 8 14.91 22.94 -19.38
CA SER A 8 14.27 21.63 -19.15
C SER A 8 15.04 20.80 -18.12
N MET A 9 16.37 20.78 -18.20
CA MET A 9 17.23 20.08 -17.23
C MET A 9 17.14 20.71 -15.84
N ALA A 10 17.14 22.05 -15.75
CA ALA A 10 16.98 22.76 -14.49
C ALA A 10 15.63 22.47 -13.83
N LEU A 11 14.55 22.42 -14.62
CA LEU A 11 13.22 22.06 -14.12
C LEU A 11 13.17 20.61 -13.64
N ALA A 12 13.76 19.68 -14.39
CA ALA A 12 13.83 18.28 -13.99
C ALA A 12 14.63 18.11 -12.69
N LEU A 13 15.77 18.81 -12.56
CA LEU A 13 16.56 18.82 -11.33
C LEU A 13 15.75 19.37 -10.16
N ALA A 14 15.08 20.51 -10.34
CA ALA A 14 14.22 21.10 -9.31
C ALA A 14 13.10 20.15 -8.90
N PHE A 15 12.47 19.45 -9.86
CA PHE A 15 11.45 18.44 -9.57
C PHE A 15 11.99 17.31 -8.69
N PHE A 16 13.15 16.75 -8.99
CA PHE A 16 13.73 15.66 -8.19
C PHE A 16 14.39 16.12 -6.89
N ALA A 17 14.81 17.37 -6.79
CA ALA A 17 15.43 17.93 -5.58
C ALA A 17 14.40 18.44 -4.57
N LEU A 18 13.28 19.01 -5.05
CA LEU A 18 12.26 19.64 -4.19
C LEU A 18 11.04 18.74 -3.96
N LEU A 19 10.77 17.82 -4.88
CA LEU A 19 9.65 16.89 -4.79
C LEU A 19 10.14 15.45 -4.79
N ASP A 20 9.29 14.57 -4.29
CA ASP A 20 9.52 13.13 -4.36
C ASP A 20 9.20 12.61 -5.78
N GLY A 21 10.01 13.03 -6.74
CA GLY A 21 9.70 12.85 -8.16
C GLY A 21 9.47 11.39 -8.55
N TRP A 22 10.25 10.47 -7.97
CA TRP A 22 10.07 9.04 -8.19
C TRP A 22 8.75 8.52 -7.65
N TYR A 23 8.34 8.93 -6.45
CA TYR A 23 7.05 8.51 -5.90
C TYR A 23 5.88 9.08 -6.72
N LEU A 24 5.92 10.38 -7.01
CA LEU A 24 4.88 11.10 -7.75
C LEU A 24 4.73 10.60 -9.19
N LEU A 25 5.79 10.07 -9.80
CA LEU A 25 5.72 9.43 -11.12
C LEU A 25 5.24 7.99 -11.03
N ARG A 26 5.82 7.18 -10.13
CA ARG A 26 5.57 5.74 -10.09
C ARG A 26 4.15 5.38 -9.67
N PHE A 27 3.53 6.15 -8.79
CA PHE A 27 2.18 5.87 -8.32
C PHE A 27 1.11 5.97 -9.43
N PRO A 28 0.98 7.11 -10.17
CA PRO A 28 0.04 7.18 -11.29
C PRO A 28 0.43 6.23 -12.43
N CYS A 29 1.72 6.02 -12.71
CA CYS A 29 2.16 5.02 -13.68
C CYS A 29 1.71 3.61 -13.29
N ALA A 30 1.76 3.25 -12.00
CA ALA A 30 1.27 1.95 -11.52
C ALA A 30 -0.24 1.82 -11.71
N VAL A 31 -1.02 2.87 -11.44
CA VAL A 31 -2.46 2.88 -11.71
C VAL A 31 -2.75 2.74 -13.21
N LEU A 32 -2.08 3.52 -14.06
CA LEU A 32 -2.28 3.47 -15.52
C LEU A 32 -1.91 2.10 -16.08
N ARG A 33 -0.75 1.56 -15.70
CA ARG A 33 -0.32 0.21 -16.08
C ARG A 33 -1.33 -0.85 -15.63
N ALA A 34 -1.76 -0.79 -14.37
CA ALA A 34 -2.75 -1.71 -13.81
C ALA A 34 -4.13 -1.63 -14.52
N ARG A 35 -4.52 -0.45 -15.02
CA ARG A 35 -5.77 -0.25 -15.76
C ARG A 35 -5.70 -0.70 -17.22
N LEU A 36 -4.58 -0.41 -17.87
CA LEU A 36 -4.46 -0.47 -19.33
C LEU A 36 -3.76 -1.73 -19.82
N LEU A 37 -2.80 -2.25 -19.05
CA LEU A 37 -1.88 -3.31 -19.50
C LEU A 37 -2.04 -4.62 -18.73
N GLU A 38 -2.59 -4.58 -17.52
CA GLU A 38 -2.68 -5.76 -16.66
C GLU A 38 -4.12 -6.31 -16.59
N PRO A 39 -4.29 -7.64 -16.56
CA PRO A 39 -5.62 -8.24 -16.49
C PRO A 39 -6.29 -7.93 -15.15
N ARG A 40 -7.60 -7.66 -15.20
CA ARG A 40 -8.44 -7.50 -14.01
C ARG A 40 -8.51 -8.81 -13.22
N VAL A 41 -8.54 -8.69 -11.90
CA VAL A 41 -8.62 -9.82 -10.97
C VAL A 41 -9.89 -9.66 -10.15
N ARG A 42 -10.96 -10.35 -10.54
CA ARG A 42 -12.29 -10.19 -9.91
C ARG A 42 -12.35 -10.73 -8.49
N ASP A 43 -11.52 -11.73 -8.18
CA ASP A 43 -11.39 -12.24 -6.83
C ASP A 43 -10.61 -11.23 -5.98
N LEU A 44 -11.29 -10.66 -4.99
CA LEU A 44 -10.72 -9.67 -4.07
C LEU A 44 -9.62 -10.26 -3.19
N LEU A 45 -9.72 -11.55 -2.85
CA LEU A 45 -8.80 -12.25 -1.95
C LEU A 45 -7.65 -12.91 -2.69
N ALA A 46 -7.66 -12.89 -4.02
CA ALA A 46 -6.58 -13.43 -4.84
C ALA A 46 -5.28 -12.65 -4.61
N GLU A 47 -4.19 -13.39 -4.46
CA GLU A 47 -2.85 -12.82 -4.43
C GLU A 47 -2.51 -12.20 -5.80
N GLN A 48 -2.04 -10.96 -5.77
CA GLN A 48 -1.51 -10.29 -6.95
C GLN A 48 -0.01 -10.07 -6.80
N ARG A 49 0.74 -10.29 -7.87
CA ARG A 49 2.19 -10.27 -7.89
C ARG A 49 2.71 -9.09 -8.70
N ARG A 50 3.69 -8.38 -8.16
CA ARG A 50 4.38 -7.28 -8.83
C ARG A 50 5.89 -7.46 -8.72
N ALA A 51 6.55 -7.68 -9.85
CA ALA A 51 8.00 -7.78 -9.91
C ALA A 51 8.68 -6.41 -9.68
N GLY A 52 9.84 -6.44 -9.05
CA GLY A 52 10.70 -5.31 -8.78
C GLY A 52 12.17 -5.71 -8.79
N ARG A 53 13.04 -4.70 -8.75
CA ARG A 53 14.49 -4.86 -8.61
C ARG A 53 14.99 -3.73 -7.74
N VAL A 54 15.91 -4.02 -6.82
CA VAL A 54 16.53 -2.99 -5.99
C VAL A 54 17.42 -2.11 -6.85
N LEU A 55 17.15 -0.80 -6.86
CA LEU A 55 17.92 0.19 -7.60
C LEU A 55 18.91 0.93 -6.69
N PRO A 56 19.91 1.64 -7.25
CA PRO A 56 20.83 2.44 -6.44
C PRO A 56 20.11 3.45 -5.52
N SER A 57 19.01 4.04 -5.99
CA SER A 57 18.18 4.98 -5.22
C SER A 57 17.30 4.33 -4.14
N ASP A 58 17.38 3.01 -3.99
CA ASP A 58 16.66 2.26 -2.96
C ASP A 58 17.54 1.87 -1.77
N LEU A 59 18.86 2.07 -1.88
CA LEU A 59 19.81 1.67 -0.84
C LEU A 59 19.88 2.68 0.30
N ASP A 60 20.17 2.18 1.50
CA ASP A 60 20.66 2.98 2.62
C ASP A 60 22.20 3.00 2.68
N LEU A 61 22.75 3.65 3.72
CA LEU A 61 24.19 3.74 3.95
C LEU A 61 24.86 2.38 4.22
N LEU A 62 24.08 1.36 4.59
CA LEU A 62 24.56 0.00 4.80
C LEU A 62 24.50 -0.84 3.52
N LEU A 63 24.18 -0.22 2.37
CA LEU A 63 24.09 -0.86 1.05
C LEU A 63 23.02 -1.96 0.94
N HIS A 64 22.02 -1.90 1.82
CA HIS A 64 20.84 -2.74 1.75
C HIS A 64 19.64 -1.91 1.31
N MET A 65 18.60 -2.56 0.78
CA MET A 65 17.35 -1.88 0.49
C MET A 65 16.82 -1.22 1.77
N ASN A 66 16.66 0.09 1.72
CA ASN A 66 16.23 0.91 2.83
C ASN A 66 14.84 0.45 3.32
N ASN A 67 14.66 0.37 4.64
CA ASN A 67 13.40 -0.07 5.26
C ASN A 67 12.17 0.72 4.77
N ALA A 68 12.29 2.05 4.60
CA ALA A 68 11.21 2.89 4.08
C ALA A 68 10.86 2.59 2.61
N ARG A 69 11.79 2.00 1.84
CA ARG A 69 11.50 1.57 0.46
C ARG A 69 10.57 0.37 0.41
N TYR A 70 10.59 -0.53 1.39
CA TYR A 70 9.60 -1.60 1.46
C TYR A 70 8.17 -1.05 1.58
N LEU A 71 7.96 -0.06 2.44
CA LEU A 71 6.64 0.57 2.58
C LEU A 71 6.18 1.24 1.27
N ARG A 72 7.09 1.95 0.59
CA ARG A 72 6.79 2.60 -0.70
C ARG A 72 6.49 1.59 -1.82
N GLU A 73 7.26 0.51 -1.92
CA GLU A 73 6.97 -0.56 -2.88
C GLU A 73 5.65 -1.25 -2.58
N ALA A 74 5.32 -1.45 -1.29
CA ALA A 74 4.04 -1.99 -0.86
C ALA A 74 2.88 -1.07 -1.24
N ASP A 75 3.03 0.26 -1.15
CA ASP A 75 2.01 1.22 -1.58
C ASP A 75 1.77 1.18 -3.09
N VAL A 76 2.85 1.10 -3.89
CA VAL A 76 2.76 0.98 -5.34
C VAL A 76 2.10 -0.36 -5.73
N ALA A 77 2.46 -1.46 -5.07
CA ALA A 77 1.83 -2.76 -5.30
C ALA A 77 0.36 -2.77 -4.85
N ARG A 78 0.05 -2.11 -3.73
CA ARG A 78 -1.32 -1.98 -3.19
C ARG A 78 -2.22 -1.18 -4.12
N VAL A 79 -1.78 -0.03 -4.64
CA VAL A 79 -2.62 0.74 -5.56
C VAL A 79 -2.87 -0.02 -6.87
N ALA A 80 -1.87 -0.75 -7.38
CA ALA A 80 -2.05 -1.64 -8.52
C ALA A 80 -3.06 -2.76 -8.19
N HIS A 81 -2.93 -3.40 -7.02
CA HIS A 81 -3.85 -4.43 -6.54
C HIS A 81 -5.29 -3.94 -6.50
N LEU A 82 -5.54 -2.81 -5.81
CA LEU A 82 -6.87 -2.21 -5.68
C LEU A 82 -7.44 -1.73 -7.02
N THR A 83 -6.57 -1.34 -7.95
CA THR A 83 -6.98 -0.98 -9.31
C THR A 83 -7.48 -2.21 -10.07
N ARG A 84 -6.73 -3.32 -10.03
CA ARG A 84 -7.04 -4.54 -10.79
C ARG A 84 -8.23 -5.30 -10.25
N CYS A 85 -8.49 -5.24 -8.94
CA CYS A 85 -9.68 -5.83 -8.33
C CYS A 85 -10.88 -4.88 -8.25
N GLY A 86 -10.77 -3.66 -8.81
CA GLY A 86 -11.87 -2.72 -8.94
C GLY A 86 -12.16 -1.87 -7.70
N VAL A 87 -11.55 -2.17 -6.55
CA VAL A 87 -11.72 -1.40 -5.30
C VAL A 87 -11.41 0.08 -5.48
N LEU A 88 -10.36 0.43 -6.23
CA LEU A 88 -10.04 1.84 -6.49
C LEU A 88 -11.13 2.55 -7.31
N GLY A 89 -11.79 1.83 -8.22
CA GLY A 89 -12.92 2.35 -8.99
C GLY A 89 -14.16 2.54 -8.12
N ALA A 90 -14.50 1.51 -7.34
CA ALA A 90 -15.63 1.54 -6.40
C ALA A 90 -15.50 2.65 -5.36
N LEU A 91 -14.30 2.87 -4.81
CA LEU A 91 -14.02 3.99 -3.92
C LEU A 91 -14.41 5.33 -4.57
N ARG A 92 -13.97 5.56 -5.82
CA ARG A 92 -14.29 6.80 -6.55
C ARG A 92 -15.77 6.96 -6.83
N GLU A 93 -16.43 5.90 -7.31
CA GLU A 93 -17.86 5.92 -7.64
C GLU A 93 -18.74 6.16 -6.41
N LEU A 94 -18.29 5.70 -5.23
CA LEU A 94 -19.00 5.89 -3.96
C LEU A 94 -18.58 7.16 -3.21
N GLY A 95 -17.74 8.03 -3.80
CA GLY A 95 -17.24 9.23 -3.12
C GLY A 95 -16.36 8.93 -1.90
N ALA A 96 -15.78 7.74 -1.85
CA ALA A 96 -15.01 7.24 -0.72
C ALA A 96 -13.50 7.25 -1.01
N HIS A 97 -12.71 7.23 0.06
CA HIS A 97 -11.25 7.14 -0.03
C HIS A 97 -10.69 6.24 1.07
N ALA A 98 -9.56 5.61 0.77
CA ALA A 98 -8.88 4.71 1.69
C ALA A 98 -7.60 5.38 2.23
N VAL A 99 -7.45 5.43 3.55
CA VAL A 99 -6.31 6.04 4.24
C VAL A 99 -5.58 4.98 5.06
N LEU A 100 -4.26 5.00 5.01
CA LEU A 100 -3.43 4.10 5.81
C LEU A 100 -3.52 4.51 7.28
N ALA A 101 -4.21 3.73 8.10
CA ALA A 101 -4.41 4.01 9.52
C ALA A 101 -3.34 3.36 10.41
N ALA A 102 -2.86 2.18 10.01
CA ALA A 102 -1.77 1.49 10.70
C ALA A 102 -0.99 0.61 9.73
N SER A 103 0.31 0.45 9.98
CA SER A 103 1.14 -0.52 9.28
C SER A 103 2.10 -1.20 10.25
N CYS A 104 2.48 -2.44 9.94
CA CYS A 104 3.52 -3.17 10.65
C CYS A 104 4.41 -3.86 9.63
N ALA A 105 5.73 -3.77 9.81
CA ALA A 105 6.71 -4.39 8.94
C ALA A 105 7.58 -5.36 9.75
N ARG A 106 7.75 -6.57 9.23
CA ARG A 106 8.68 -7.57 9.75
C ARG A 106 9.75 -7.83 8.70
N TYR A 107 10.98 -7.46 9.00
CA TYR A 107 12.14 -7.69 8.14
C TYR A 107 12.84 -8.98 8.56
N ARG A 108 13.06 -9.88 7.60
CA ARG A 108 13.70 -11.19 7.82
C ARG A 108 15.07 -11.25 7.15
N ARG A 109 15.20 -10.67 5.96
CA ARG A 109 16.46 -10.59 5.22
C ARG A 109 16.46 -9.36 4.32
N SER A 110 17.59 -8.68 4.26
CA SER A 110 17.80 -7.55 3.36
C SER A 110 17.87 -8.00 1.91
N LEU A 111 17.26 -7.22 1.03
CA LEU A 111 17.49 -7.28 -0.42
C LEU A 111 18.68 -6.36 -0.77
N HIS A 112 19.52 -6.80 -1.70
CA HIS A 112 20.74 -6.08 -2.09
C HIS A 112 20.61 -5.43 -3.46
N LEU A 113 21.57 -4.57 -3.82
CA LEU A 113 21.61 -3.89 -5.11
C LEU A 113 21.39 -4.86 -6.28
N PHE A 114 20.49 -4.48 -7.19
CA PHE A 114 20.06 -5.25 -8.35
C PHE A 114 19.45 -6.62 -8.07
N GLU A 115 19.17 -6.96 -6.81
CA GLU A 115 18.43 -8.17 -6.48
C GLU A 115 17.00 -8.09 -7.02
N PRO A 116 16.56 -9.07 -7.84
CA PRO A 116 15.18 -9.15 -8.28
C PRO A 116 14.30 -9.68 -7.15
N PHE A 117 13.14 -9.08 -6.97
CA PHE A 117 12.17 -9.49 -5.97
C PHE A 117 10.74 -9.37 -6.52
N GLU A 118 9.81 -9.95 -5.80
CA GLU A 118 8.38 -9.84 -6.05
C GLU A 118 7.65 -9.36 -4.81
N VAL A 119 6.76 -8.39 -4.98
CA VAL A 119 5.78 -8.00 -3.96
C VAL A 119 4.50 -8.76 -4.23
N ARG A 120 4.13 -9.66 -3.32
CA ARG A 120 2.86 -10.39 -3.36
C ARG A 120 1.86 -9.72 -2.43
N THR A 121 0.82 -9.14 -3.01
CA THR A 121 -0.18 -8.36 -2.29
C THR A 121 -1.51 -9.11 -2.25
N ARG A 122 -2.08 -9.24 -1.04
CA ARG A 122 -3.38 -9.90 -0.82
C ARG A 122 -4.25 -9.06 0.10
N LEU A 123 -5.54 -8.95 -0.21
CA LEU A 123 -6.55 -8.54 0.75
C LEU A 123 -6.83 -9.73 1.69
N LEU A 124 -6.65 -9.55 2.98
CA LEU A 124 -6.88 -10.57 3.99
C LEU A 124 -8.34 -10.65 4.40
N GLY A 125 -9.01 -9.51 4.41
CA GLY A 125 -10.39 -9.35 4.87
C GLY A 125 -10.65 -7.88 5.20
N TRP A 126 -11.81 -7.62 5.80
CA TRP A 126 -12.22 -6.30 6.23
C TRP A 126 -13.11 -6.38 7.45
N ASP A 127 -13.18 -5.26 8.17
CA ASP A 127 -14.18 -5.01 9.22
C ASP A 127 -15.10 -3.86 8.79
N ASP A 128 -15.84 -3.29 9.74
CA ASP A 128 -16.77 -2.19 9.50
C ASP A 128 -16.10 -0.89 9.00
N ARG A 129 -14.81 -0.73 9.28
CA ARG A 129 -14.07 0.53 9.07
C ARG A 129 -12.88 0.39 8.13
N ALA A 130 -12.29 -0.78 8.00
CA ALA A 130 -10.99 -0.96 7.37
C ALA A 130 -10.84 -2.23 6.52
N PHE A 131 -10.09 -2.10 5.44
CA PHE A 131 -9.50 -3.25 4.74
C PHE A 131 -8.15 -3.63 5.36
N TYR A 132 -7.89 -4.93 5.48
CA TYR A 132 -6.62 -5.48 5.96
C TYR A 132 -5.86 -6.13 4.80
N LEU A 133 -4.68 -5.62 4.47
CA LEU A 133 -3.87 -6.15 3.38
C LEU A 133 -2.51 -6.63 3.88
N GLU A 134 -1.96 -7.62 3.17
CA GLU A 134 -0.57 -8.01 3.30
C GLU A 134 0.22 -7.69 2.04
N ALA A 135 1.50 -7.38 2.22
CA ALA A 135 2.50 -7.32 1.17
C ALA A 135 3.71 -8.17 1.58
N ARG A 136 3.96 -9.24 0.84
CA ARG A 136 5.08 -10.17 1.05
C ARG A 136 6.18 -9.87 0.04
N PHE A 137 7.37 -9.58 0.51
CA PHE A 137 8.55 -9.37 -0.32
C PHE A 137 9.31 -10.67 -0.45
N VAL A 138 9.33 -11.25 -1.65
CA VAL A 138 9.94 -12.54 -1.93
C VAL A 138 11.12 -12.34 -2.87
N SER A 139 12.31 -12.80 -2.49
CA SER A 139 13.47 -12.77 -3.39
C SER A 139 13.23 -13.74 -4.55
N LEU A 140 13.47 -13.28 -5.77
CA LEU A 140 13.38 -14.13 -6.97
C LEU A 140 14.65 -14.96 -7.19
N ARG A 141 15.68 -14.79 -6.35
CA ARG A 141 16.90 -15.62 -6.41
C ARG A 141 16.68 -17.00 -5.80
N ASP A 142 16.00 -17.07 -4.67
CA ASP A 142 15.86 -18.29 -3.86
C ASP A 142 14.44 -18.50 -3.29
N GLY A 143 13.48 -17.61 -3.57
CA GLY A 143 12.11 -17.71 -3.07
C GLY A 143 11.94 -17.33 -1.60
N PHE A 144 12.97 -16.81 -0.94
CA PHE A 144 12.88 -16.45 0.47
C PHE A 144 11.99 -15.23 0.71
N LEU A 145 11.13 -15.30 1.73
CA LEU A 145 10.35 -14.15 2.20
C LEU A 145 11.25 -13.19 3.01
N CYS A 146 11.73 -12.14 2.34
CA CYS A 146 12.61 -11.10 2.87
C CYS A 146 11.90 -10.17 3.85
N ALA A 147 10.65 -9.78 3.58
CA ALA A 147 9.85 -8.94 4.46
C ALA A 147 8.36 -9.24 4.36
N LEU A 148 7.63 -9.00 5.45
CA LEU A 148 6.18 -9.06 5.51
C LEU A 148 5.65 -7.73 6.06
N LEU A 149 4.81 -7.07 5.27
CA LEU A 149 4.12 -5.85 5.66
C LEU A 149 2.63 -6.13 5.81
N ARG A 150 2.03 -5.67 6.92
CA ARG A 150 0.59 -5.62 7.14
C ARG A 150 0.14 -4.17 7.10
N SER A 151 -1.02 -3.90 6.50
CA SER A 151 -1.59 -2.56 6.43
C SER A 151 -3.08 -2.56 6.74
N ARG A 152 -3.51 -1.56 7.50
CA ARG A 152 -4.90 -1.28 7.83
C ARG A 152 -5.31 -0.02 7.08
N GLN A 153 -6.25 -0.16 6.15
CA GLN A 153 -6.75 0.92 5.31
C GLN A 153 -8.14 1.33 5.77
N HIS A 154 -8.25 2.43 6.52
CA HIS A 154 -9.56 2.98 6.88
C HIS A 154 -10.26 3.49 5.64
N VAL A 155 -11.53 3.17 5.52
CA VAL A 155 -12.40 3.68 4.46
C VAL A 155 -13.18 4.86 5.04
N LEU A 156 -13.10 6.00 4.37
CA LEU A 156 -13.80 7.23 4.72
C LEU A 156 -14.87 7.52 3.68
N GLY A 157 -16.00 8.10 4.11
CA GLY A 157 -17.19 8.35 3.30
C GLY A 157 -18.12 7.14 3.12
N THR A 158 -17.65 5.92 3.41
CA THR A 158 -18.45 4.69 3.36
C THR A 158 -17.82 3.59 4.23
N SER A 159 -18.26 2.32 4.09
CA SER A 159 -17.66 1.15 4.73
C SER A 159 -16.99 0.20 3.72
N PRO A 160 -16.02 -0.62 4.15
CA PRO A 160 -15.47 -1.70 3.33
C PRO A 160 -16.55 -2.65 2.81
N GLU A 161 -17.54 -3.01 3.65
CA GLU A 161 -18.65 -3.88 3.26
C GLU A 161 -19.43 -3.31 2.07
N ARG A 162 -19.74 -2.01 2.08
CA ARG A 162 -20.47 -1.35 0.98
C ARG A 162 -19.67 -1.33 -0.31
N ILE A 163 -18.35 -1.17 -0.24
CA ILE A 163 -17.45 -1.26 -1.40
C ILE A 163 -17.47 -2.67 -1.97
N VAL A 164 -17.32 -3.70 -1.13
CA VAL A 164 -17.34 -5.10 -1.56
C VAL A 164 -18.71 -5.45 -2.16
N GLN A 165 -19.80 -5.04 -1.52
CA GLN A 165 -21.15 -5.24 -2.03
C GLN A 165 -21.35 -4.57 -3.39
N HIS A 166 -20.83 -3.35 -3.58
CA HIS A 166 -20.89 -2.65 -4.86
C HIS A 166 -20.12 -3.39 -5.96
N LEU A 167 -18.97 -3.98 -5.65
CA LEU A 167 -18.18 -4.76 -6.60
C LEU A 167 -18.81 -6.11 -6.92
N CYS A 168 -19.27 -6.83 -5.90
CA CYS A 168 -19.81 -8.18 -6.04
C CYS A 168 -21.30 -8.21 -6.43
N LYS A 169 -21.99 -7.06 -6.37
CA LYS A 169 -23.44 -6.92 -6.58
C LYS A 169 -24.29 -7.79 -5.64
N ARG A 170 -23.72 -8.19 -4.51
CA ARG A 170 -24.34 -8.99 -3.45
C ARG A 170 -23.61 -8.75 -2.14
N ARG A 171 -24.26 -9.05 -1.01
CA ARG A 171 -23.59 -9.09 0.28
C ARG A 171 -22.57 -10.23 0.30
N VAL A 172 -21.38 -9.96 0.82
CA VAL A 172 -20.30 -10.92 0.99
C VAL A 172 -19.80 -10.80 2.42
N GLU A 173 -19.84 -11.90 3.15
CA GLU A 173 -19.30 -11.95 4.51
C GLU A 173 -17.77 -11.81 4.46
N PRO A 174 -17.17 -11.03 5.39
CA PRO A 174 -15.73 -10.92 5.46
C PRO A 174 -15.11 -12.28 5.78
N PRO A 175 -13.99 -12.64 5.13
CA PRO A 175 -13.27 -13.87 5.47
C PRO A 175 -12.71 -13.78 6.90
N GLU A 176 -12.52 -14.93 7.53
CA GLU A 176 -11.86 -14.99 8.82
C GLU A 176 -10.41 -14.51 8.71
N LEU A 177 -10.05 -13.52 9.53
CA LEU A 177 -8.70 -12.99 9.57
C LEU A 177 -7.74 -13.97 10.26
N PRO A 178 -6.48 -14.09 9.80
CA PRO A 178 -5.47 -14.88 10.49
C PRO A 178 -5.23 -14.41 11.94
N GLU A 179 -4.89 -15.34 12.83
CA GLU A 179 -4.65 -15.06 14.26
C GLU A 179 -3.58 -13.99 14.51
N ASP A 180 -2.50 -13.97 13.72
CA ASP A 180 -1.47 -12.94 13.85
C ASP A 180 -2.00 -11.54 13.52
N VAL A 181 -2.96 -11.44 12.60
CA VAL A 181 -3.63 -10.19 12.24
C VAL A 181 -4.60 -9.77 13.34
N LYS A 182 -5.35 -10.70 13.93
CA LYS A 182 -6.24 -10.42 15.08
C LYS A 182 -5.44 -9.84 16.25
N HIS A 183 -4.32 -10.46 16.63
CA HIS A 183 -3.43 -9.92 17.67
C HIS A 183 -2.89 -8.53 17.33
N TRP A 184 -2.51 -8.30 16.08
CA TRP A 184 -2.07 -6.98 15.63
C TRP A 184 -3.19 -5.95 15.71
N ILE A 185 -4.44 -6.30 15.38
CA ILE A 185 -5.60 -5.42 15.53
C ILE A 185 -5.79 -5.06 17.01
N SER A 186 -5.79 -6.04 17.92
CA SER A 186 -5.92 -5.82 19.36
C SER A 186 -4.80 -4.93 19.90
N TYR A 187 -3.57 -5.10 19.44
CA TYR A 187 -2.45 -4.21 19.77
C TYR A 187 -2.73 -2.75 19.35
N ASN A 188 -3.20 -2.52 18.12
CA ASN A 188 -3.52 -1.17 17.64
C ASN A 188 -4.71 -0.55 18.41
N GLU A 189 -5.69 -1.37 18.83
CA GLU A 189 -6.82 -0.90 19.62
C GLU A 189 -6.38 -0.46 21.02
N ALA A 190 -5.59 -1.28 21.71
CA ALA A 190 -5.02 -0.94 23.01
C ALA A 190 -4.14 0.33 22.90
N SER A 191 -3.26 0.41 21.90
CA SER A 191 -2.45 1.61 21.63
C SER A 191 -3.33 2.84 21.38
N SER A 192 -4.40 2.69 20.61
CA SER A 192 -5.33 3.79 20.33
C SER A 192 -6.10 4.26 21.57
N GLN A 193 -6.44 3.37 22.50
CA GLN A 193 -7.06 3.74 23.78
C GLN A 193 -6.09 4.53 24.67
N LEU A 194 -4.83 4.08 24.77
CA LEU A 194 -3.78 4.78 25.51
C LEU A 194 -3.56 6.20 24.96
N LEU A 195 -3.40 6.33 23.64
CA LEU A 195 -3.21 7.64 22.99
C LEU A 195 -4.40 8.58 23.21
N ARG A 196 -5.63 8.06 23.25
CA ARG A 196 -6.81 8.89 23.59
C ARG A 196 -6.73 9.39 25.03
N ALA A 197 -6.43 8.49 25.97
CA ALA A 197 -6.30 8.86 27.39
C ALA A 197 -5.18 9.89 27.62
N GLU A 198 -4.03 9.74 26.92
CA GLU A 198 -2.92 10.70 26.97
C GLU A 198 -3.28 12.06 26.39
N SER A 199 -4.08 12.09 25.31
CA SER A 199 -4.36 13.33 24.60
C SER A 199 -5.21 14.33 25.39
N GLY A 200 -5.95 13.88 26.42
CA GLY A 200 -6.87 14.74 27.18
C GLY A 200 -7.97 15.41 26.34
N LEU A 201 -8.10 15.03 25.06
CA LEU A 201 -9.11 15.53 24.14
C LEU A 201 -10.43 14.80 24.45
N ASN A 202 -11.42 15.52 24.98
CA ASN A 202 -12.78 15.01 25.11
C ASN A 202 -13.30 14.51 23.75
N GLU A 203 -14.18 13.51 23.77
CA GLU A 203 -14.64 12.77 22.57
C GLU A 203 -15.29 13.63 21.47
N ASP A 204 -15.60 14.89 21.75
CA ASP A 204 -16.34 15.81 20.87
C ASP A 204 -15.57 16.29 19.62
N VAL A 205 -14.26 16.07 19.51
CA VAL A 205 -13.43 16.63 18.41
C VAL A 205 -13.52 15.81 17.10
N LYS A 206 -14.01 14.56 17.13
CA LYS A 206 -14.06 13.69 15.94
C LYS A 206 -15.30 13.83 15.06
N ALA A 207 -16.23 14.73 15.39
CA ALA A 207 -17.47 14.94 14.65
C ALA A 207 -17.39 16.09 13.61
N GLN A 208 -16.20 16.64 13.34
CA GLN A 208 -15.98 17.67 12.30
C GLN A 208 -15.16 17.14 11.13
#